data_AF-A0A936PVY5-F1
#
_entry.id   AF-A0A936PVY5-F1
#
_cell.length_a   1.000
_cell.length_b   1.000
_cell.length_c   1.000
_cell.angle_alpha   90.00
_cell.angle_beta   90.00
_cell.angle_gamma   90.00
#
_symmetry.space_group_name_H-M   'P 1'
#
loop_
_entity.id
_entity.type
_entity.pdbx_description
1 polymer ?
#
loop_
_entity_poly.entity_id
_entity_poly.type
_entity_poly.pdbx_seq_one_letter_code
_entity_poly.pdbx_strand_id
1 'polypeptide(L)'
;MPKLILLCKLLSCLALAAGTWGGVAPSAHADRQRAVYRLATPAFFFTWLFGYAMMKQGGYSMGAPWISASLLTSLLSLLALTRAVEQDRPAPISSALAVVGLAATVALMVFRPEPA
;
A
#
# COMPACT_ATOMS: atom_id res chain seq x y z
N MET A 1 -22.82 0.74 -1.63
CA MET A 1 -21.60 1.51 -1.27
C MET A 1 -21.64 2.85 -2.00
N PRO A 2 -21.35 3.99 -1.34
CA PRO A 2 -21.27 5.29 -1.99
C PRO A 2 -20.05 5.29 -2.92
N LYS A 3 -20.29 5.54 -4.21
CA LYS A 3 -19.28 5.53 -5.28
C LYS A 3 -18.08 6.45 -4.98
N LEU A 4 -18.30 7.49 -4.16
CA LEU A 4 -17.25 8.40 -3.72
C LEU A 4 -16.15 7.71 -2.90
N ILE A 5 -16.49 6.83 -1.95
CA ILE A 5 -15.48 6.16 -1.11
C ILE A 5 -14.62 5.23 -1.96
N LEU A 6 -15.23 4.53 -2.92
CA LEU A 6 -14.53 3.70 -3.89
C LEU A 6 -13.54 4.53 -4.71
N LEU A 7 -13.96 5.70 -5.20
CA LEU A 7 -13.10 6.61 -5.95
C LEU A 7 -11.93 7.11 -5.09
N CYS A 8 -12.20 7.57 -3.87
CA CYS A 8 -11.16 8.03 -2.95
C CYS A 8 -10.16 6.92 -2.60
N LYS A 9 -10.65 5.70 -2.36
CA LYS A 9 -9.82 4.51 -2.15
C LYS A 9 -8.93 4.23 -3.36
N LEU A 10 -9.49 4.27 -4.57
CA LEU A 10 -8.76 4.02 -5.80
C LEU A 10 -7.66 5.07 -6.02
N LEU A 11 -7.98 6.35 -5.88
CA LEU A 11 -7.00 7.44 -6.00
C LEU A 11 -5.87 7.30 -4.98
N SER A 12 -6.21 6.90 -3.74
CA SER A 12 -5.22 6.64 -2.69
C SER A 12 -4.32 5.45 -3.04
N CYS A 13 -4.87 4.36 -3.58
CA CYS A 13 -4.09 3.22 -4.05
C CYS A 13 -3.15 3.59 -5.20
N LEU A 14 -3.61 4.41 -6.15
CA LEU A 14 -2.79 4.88 -7.27
C LEU A 14 -1.66 5.80 -6.80
N ALA A 15 -1.95 6.72 -5.88
CA ALA A 15 -0.94 7.57 -5.26
C ALA A 15 0.10 6.74 -4.47
N LEU A 16 -0.35 5.69 -3.77
CA LEU A 16 0.53 4.76 -3.08
C LEU A 16 1.44 4.02 -4.07
N ALA A 17 0.88 3.48 -5.15
CA ALA A 17 1.67 2.80 -6.18
C ALA A 17 2.69 3.72 -6.85
N ALA A 18 2.30 4.97 -7.16
CA ALA A 18 3.20 5.97 -7.72
C ALA A 18 4.31 6.36 -6.74
N GLY A 19 4.00 6.54 -5.45
CA GLY A 19 4.98 6.82 -4.41
C GLY A 19 5.95 5.65 -4.19
N THR A 20 5.47 4.42 -4.22
CA THR A 20 6.30 3.21 -4.17
C THR A 20 7.24 3.14 -5.36
N TRP A 21 6.74 3.38 -6.58
CA TRP A 21 7.57 3.43 -7.78
C TRP A 21 8.64 4.52 -7.68
N GLY A 22 8.28 5.73 -7.26
CA GLY A 22 9.22 6.83 -7.06
C GLY A 22 10.27 6.55 -5.99
N GLY A 23 9.97 5.72 -4.98
CA GLY A 23 10.94 5.31 -3.96
C GLY A 23 11.96 4.26 -4.44
N VAL A 24 11.61 3.44 -5.44
CA VAL A 24 12.48 2.37 -5.95
C VAL A 24 13.14 2.70 -7.29
N ALA A 25 12.60 3.68 -8.03
CA ALA A 25 13.13 4.07 -9.33
C ALA A 25 14.55 4.67 -9.21
N PRO A 26 15.44 4.43 -10.20
CA PRO A 26 16.78 5.03 -10.22
C PRO A 26 16.68 6.55 -10.28
N SER A 27 16.89 7.21 -9.13
CA SER A 27 16.77 8.66 -8.97
C SER A 27 17.58 9.12 -7.76
N ALA A 28 17.76 10.43 -7.62
CA ALA A 28 18.48 11.01 -6.50
C ALA A 28 17.85 10.57 -5.16
N HIS A 29 18.68 10.34 -4.14
CA HIS A 29 18.22 9.89 -2.82
C HIS A 29 17.14 10.81 -2.23
N ALA A 30 17.31 12.13 -2.37
CA ALA A 30 16.34 13.11 -1.91
C ALA A 30 14.97 12.99 -2.63
N ASP A 31 14.96 12.64 -3.91
CA ASP A 31 13.71 12.48 -4.67
C ASP A 31 12.98 11.19 -4.28
N ARG A 32 13.72 10.09 -4.07
CA ARG A 32 13.16 8.85 -3.52
C ARG A 32 12.51 9.06 -2.16
N GLN A 33 13.20 9.76 -1.25
CA GLN A 33 12.66 10.07 0.07
C GLN A 33 11.40 10.95 -0.01
N ARG A 34 11.39 11.97 -0.89
CA ARG A 34 10.20 12.80 -1.10
C ARG A 34 9.03 11.98 -1.64
N ALA A 35 9.26 11.11 -2.61
CA ALA A 35 8.23 10.23 -3.16
C ALA A 35 7.63 9.32 -2.07
N VAL A 36 8.46 8.78 -1.18
CA VAL A 36 7.96 7.93 -0.09
C VAL A 36 7.24 8.75 0.97
N TYR A 37 7.90 9.72 1.61
CA TYR A 37 7.35 10.41 2.77
C TYR A 37 6.24 11.40 2.43
N ARG A 38 6.27 12.05 1.26
CA ARG A 38 5.26 13.05 0.87
C ARG A 38 4.13 12.48 0.04
N LEU A 39 4.29 11.31 -0.59
CA LEU A 39 3.26 10.71 -1.43
C LEU A 39 2.86 9.31 -0.94
N ALA A 40 3.79 8.35 -0.86
CA ALA A 40 3.45 6.97 -0.48
C ALA A 40 2.86 6.87 0.93
N THR A 41 3.49 7.48 1.94
CA THR A 41 3.04 7.42 3.34
C THR A 41 1.64 8.03 3.56
N PRO A 42 1.32 9.26 3.10
CA PRO A 42 -0.05 9.77 3.24
C PRO A 42 -1.04 8.98 2.39
N ALA A 43 -0.68 8.55 1.18
CA ALA A 43 -1.54 7.71 0.35
C ALA A 43 -1.86 6.36 0.99
N PHE A 44 -0.90 5.76 1.71
CA PHE A 44 -1.11 4.56 2.51
C PHE A 44 -2.15 4.80 3.60
N PHE A 45 -2.02 5.89 4.35
CA PHE A 45 -2.99 6.26 5.39
C PHE A 45 -4.41 6.41 4.82
N PHE A 46 -4.57 7.14 3.73
CA PHE A 46 -5.88 7.29 3.08
C PHE A 46 -6.41 5.97 2.52
N THR A 47 -5.52 5.14 1.97
CA THR A 47 -5.86 3.79 1.51
C THR A 47 -6.45 2.97 2.66
N TRP A 48 -5.84 3.00 3.84
CA TRP A 48 -6.36 2.34 5.03
C TRP A 48 -7.70 2.93 5.50
N LEU A 49 -7.79 4.25 5.61
CA LEU A 49 -8.99 4.96 6.06
C LEU A 49 -10.21 4.62 5.20
N PHE A 50 -10.08 4.73 3.87
CA PHE A 50 -11.18 4.40 2.96
C PHE A 50 -11.45 2.89 2.91
N GLY A 51 -10.41 2.05 3.06
CA GLY A 51 -10.59 0.60 3.19
C GLY A 51 -11.42 0.22 4.40
N TYR A 52 -11.15 0.85 5.55
CA TYR A 52 -11.91 0.68 6.78
C TYR A 52 -13.37 1.14 6.62
N ALA A 53 -13.57 2.31 6.01
CA ALA A 53 -14.92 2.82 5.74
C ALA A 53 -15.72 1.86 4.84
N MET A 54 -15.08 1.31 3.79
CA MET A 54 -15.69 0.31 2.91
C MET A 54 -16.04 -0.98 3.66
N MET A 55 -15.14 -1.48 4.51
CA MET A 55 -15.36 -2.67 5.34
C MET A 55 -16.55 -2.48 6.27
N LYS A 56 -16.60 -1.37 7.01
CA LYS A 56 -17.71 -1.02 7.91
C LYS A 56 -19.06 -0.98 7.18
N GLN A 57 -19.10 -0.40 5.99
CA GLN A 57 -20.33 -0.30 5.19
C GLN A 57 -20.75 -1.63 4.56
N GLY A 58 -19.78 -2.50 4.26
CA GLY A 58 -20.05 -3.84 3.74
C GLY A 58 -20.42 -4.87 4.82
N GLY A 59 -20.39 -4.49 6.10
CA GLY A 59 -20.67 -5.40 7.21
C GLY A 59 -19.56 -6.45 7.43
N TYR A 60 -18.38 -6.26 6.86
CA TYR A 60 -17.27 -7.20 7.01
C TYR A 60 -16.54 -7.00 8.34
N SER A 61 -16.04 -8.10 8.91
CA SER A 61 -15.16 -8.06 10.09
C SER A 61 -13.71 -7.82 9.69
N MET A 62 -12.96 -7.06 10.50
CA MET A 62 -11.50 -6.93 10.35
C MET A 62 -10.78 -8.27 10.42
N GLY A 63 -11.35 -9.24 11.14
CA GLY A 63 -10.80 -10.58 11.29
C GLY A 63 -10.93 -11.46 10.03
N ALA A 64 -11.58 -10.99 8.96
CA ALA A 64 -11.63 -11.79 7.74
C ALA A 64 -10.19 -11.99 7.21
N PRO A 65 -9.81 -13.22 6.82
CA PRO A 65 -8.42 -13.54 6.49
C PRO A 65 -7.83 -12.63 5.42
N TRP A 66 -8.59 -12.33 4.36
CA TRP A 66 -8.14 -11.43 3.31
C TRP A 66 -7.94 -9.98 3.80
N ILE A 67 -8.74 -9.49 4.77
CA ILE A 67 -8.59 -8.11 5.29
C ILE A 67 -7.29 -8.06 6.06
N SER A 68 -7.13 -8.98 7.01
CA SER A 68 -5.97 -9.03 7.90
C SER A 68 -4.68 -9.23 7.11
N ALA A 69 -4.69 -10.15 6.14
CA ALA A 69 -3.54 -10.38 5.27
C ALA A 69 -3.23 -9.14 4.40
N SER A 70 -4.24 -8.45 3.87
CA SER A 70 -4.02 -7.22 3.09
C SER A 70 -3.46 -6.08 3.94
N LEU A 71 -3.91 -5.93 5.19
CA LEU A 71 -3.37 -4.95 6.13
C LEU A 71 -1.90 -5.26 6.44
N LEU A 72 -1.60 -6.51 6.80
CA LEU A 72 -0.23 -6.92 7.13
C LEU A 72 0.72 -6.76 5.94
N THR A 73 0.35 -7.27 4.76
CA THR A 73 1.18 -7.16 3.55
C THR A 73 1.42 -5.71 3.14
N SER A 74 0.42 -4.84 3.31
CA SER A 74 0.56 -3.41 3.04
C SER A 74 1.52 -2.71 4.02
N LEU A 75 1.49 -3.08 5.32
CA LEU A 75 2.46 -2.56 6.31
C LEU A 75 3.88 -3.01 6.01
N LEU A 76 4.06 -4.29 5.66
CA LEU A 76 5.36 -4.83 5.29
C LEU A 76 5.90 -4.16 4.03
N SER A 77 5.03 -3.88 3.06
CA SER A 77 5.38 -3.12 1.86
C SER A 77 5.89 -1.72 2.21
N LEU A 78 5.16 -0.97 3.05
CA LEU A 78 5.57 0.37 3.45
C LEU A 78 6.87 0.35 4.27
N LEU A 79 7.04 -0.60 5.19
CA LEU A 79 8.26 -0.75 5.99
C LEU A 79 9.47 -1.10 5.12
N ALA A 80 9.29 -1.97 4.13
CA ALA A 80 10.35 -2.30 3.17
C ALA A 80 10.71 -1.08 2.31
N LEU A 81 9.71 -0.29 1.91
CA LEU A 81 9.89 0.92 1.13
C LEU A 81 10.63 2.02 1.91
N THR A 82 10.27 2.27 3.17
CA THR A 82 10.97 3.26 4.00
C THR A 82 12.42 2.87 4.24
N ARG A 83 12.69 1.57 4.51
CA ARG A 83 14.06 1.06 4.62
C ARG A 83 14.86 1.19 3.32
N ALA A 84 14.22 0.99 2.17
CA ALA A 84 14.88 1.12 0.87
C ALA A 84 15.32 2.56 0.56
N VAL A 85 14.59 3.57 1.07
CA VAL A 85 14.88 5.00 0.83
C VAL A 85 15.69 5.68 1.93
N GLU A 86 15.92 5.01 3.06
CA GLU A 86 16.91 5.45 4.05
C GLU A 86 18.35 5.09 3.63
N GLN A 87 18.48 4.12 2.72
CA GLN A 87 19.77 3.72 2.19
C GLN A 87 20.13 4.53 0.95
N ASP A 88 21.34 5.09 0.97
CA ASP A 88 21.87 5.91 -0.12
C ASP A 88 21.91 5.12 -1.44
N ARG A 89 22.15 3.80 -1.36
CA ARG A 89 21.88 2.85 -2.45
C ARG A 89 20.65 2.00 -2.11
N PRO A 90 19.64 1.93 -2.97
CA PRO A 90 18.46 1.13 -2.67
C PRO A 90 18.83 -0.35 -2.58
N ALA A 91 18.62 -0.98 -1.42
CA ALA A 91 18.76 -2.42 -1.32
C ALA A 91 17.77 -3.09 -2.29
N PRO A 92 18.25 -3.97 -3.19
CA PRO A 92 17.40 -4.62 -4.19
C PRO A 92 16.34 -5.50 -3.51
N ILE A 93 16.69 -6.13 -2.38
CA ILE A 93 15.78 -6.95 -1.60
C ILE A 93 14.64 -6.11 -1.00
N SER A 94 14.96 -4.97 -0.36
CA SER A 94 13.95 -4.09 0.23
C SER A 94 13.02 -3.49 -0.82
N SER A 95 13.57 -3.10 -1.98
CA SER A 95 12.80 -2.61 -3.11
C SER A 95 11.87 -3.68 -3.68
N ALA A 96 12.36 -4.90 -3.84
CA ALA A 96 11.56 -6.04 -4.27
C ALA A 96 10.44 -6.36 -3.26
N LEU A 97 10.73 -6.38 -1.96
CA LEU A 97 9.74 -6.61 -0.91
C LEU A 97 8.66 -5.52 -0.88
N ALA A 98 9.02 -4.26 -1.13
CA ALA A 98 8.04 -3.18 -1.22
C ALA A 98 7.05 -3.41 -2.38
N VAL A 99 7.56 -3.72 -3.57
CA VAL A 99 6.75 -3.96 -4.78
C VAL A 99 5.91 -5.23 -4.64
N VAL A 100 6.52 -6.33 -4.19
CA VAL A 100 5.83 -7.61 -3.99
C VAL A 100 4.77 -7.51 -2.91
N GLY A 101 5.05 -6.83 -1.79
CA GLY A 101 4.06 -6.62 -0.73
C GLY A 101 2.87 -5.79 -1.20
N LEU A 102 3.09 -4.77 -2.03
CA LEU A 102 2.01 -3.99 -2.63
C LEU A 102 1.19 -4.84 -3.61
N ALA A 103 1.84 -5.61 -4.49
CA ALA A 103 1.18 -6.51 -5.42
C ALA A 103 0.35 -7.58 -4.69
N ALA A 104 0.90 -8.16 -3.62
CA ALA A 104 0.20 -9.12 -2.76
C ALA A 104 -1.03 -8.48 -2.09
N THR A 105 -0.90 -7.24 -1.59
CA THR A 105 -2.03 -6.49 -1.02
C THR A 105 -3.15 -6.33 -2.04
N VAL A 106 -2.82 -5.94 -3.28
CA VAL A 106 -3.79 -5.76 -4.36
C VAL A 106 -4.43 -7.09 -4.73
N ALA A 107 -3.65 -8.15 -4.87
CA ALA A 107 -4.15 -9.49 -5.20
C ALA A 107 -5.15 -9.98 -4.13
N LEU A 108 -4.85 -9.81 -2.84
CA LEU A 108 -5.74 -10.19 -1.75
C LEU A 108 -7.07 -9.41 -1.78
N MET A 109 -7.04 -8.12 -2.15
CA MET A 109 -8.26 -7.31 -2.27
C MET A 109 -9.12 -7.66 -3.48
N VAL A 110 -8.50 -8.11 -4.57
CA VAL A 110 -9.18 -8.47 -5.83
C VAL A 110 -9.77 -9.88 -5.74
N PHE A 111 -8.97 -10.86 -5.36
CA PHE A 111 -9.40 -12.26 -5.34
C PHE A 111 -10.22 -12.61 -4.10
N ARG A 112 -10.12 -11.83 -3.01
CA ARG A 112 -10.88 -12.00 -1.76
C ARG A 112 -11.04 -13.47 -1.38
N PRO A 113 -9.94 -14.19 -1.10
CA PRO A 113 -10.04 -15.59 -0.72
C PRO A 113 -10.87 -15.69 0.56
N GLU A 114 -12.10 -16.18 0.43
CA GLU A 114 -12.94 -16.58 1.55
C GLU A 114 -12.55 -18.01 1.94
N PRO A 115 -12.38 -18.32 3.23
CA PRO A 115 -12.31 -19.72 3.65
C PRO A 115 -13.66 -20.37 3.32
N ALA A 116 -13.61 -21.48 2.56
CA ALA A 116 -14.77 -22.31 2.23
C ALA A 116 -15.44 -22.88 3.49
#